data_AF-A0A2N2HAS3-F1
#
_entry.id   AF-A0A2N2HAS3-F1
#
_cell.length_a   1.000
_cell.length_b   1.000
_cell.length_c   1.000
_cell.angle_alpha   90.00
_cell.angle_beta   90.00
_cell.angle_gamma   90.00
#
_symmetry.space_group_name_H-M   'P 1'
#
loop_
_entity.id
_entity.type
_entity.pdbx_description
1 polymer ?
#
loop_
_entity_poly.entity_id
_entity_poly.type
_entity_poly.pdbx_seq_one_letter_code
_entity_poly.pdbx_strand_id
1 'polypeptide(L)'
;MPSPARGRLASAVADNSRCEGCHVAIAKEWRGSYHQRANIDPAFQAAFAIEPAPFCRGCHAPEAESYREPPEEVSALGVGCVTCHVTEQGQILAAARPNHPPSPNRPPAPHPVRRSVEFASASACANCHEFRFPAPGGQDDAFFMQTTVREHSRSPNADKPCAHCHMPVRGGHRSHAFDEVRNETWLRANLHVTAERTADDTLRVTLTQPDPGHAFPTGDLFR
;
A
#
# COMPACT_ATOMS: atom_id res chain seq x y z
N MET A 1 -14.20 3.64 0.07
CA MET A 1 -12.73 3.59 0.05
C MET A 1 -12.26 2.21 0.51
N PRO A 2 -11.06 1.75 0.11
CA PRO A 2 -10.46 0.53 0.66
C PRO A 2 -10.40 0.59 2.17
N SER A 3 -10.62 -0.53 2.84
CA SER A 3 -10.58 -0.60 4.30
C SER A 3 -10.02 -1.94 4.75
N PRO A 4 -9.36 -2.00 5.92
CA PRO A 4 -8.95 -3.26 6.54
C PRO A 4 -10.18 -4.10 6.96
N ALA A 5 -9.91 -5.33 7.41
CA ALA A 5 -10.86 -6.22 8.08
C ALA A 5 -12.21 -6.41 7.33
N ARG A 6 -12.13 -6.80 6.07
CA ARG A 6 -13.25 -7.10 5.16
C ARG A 6 -13.90 -8.46 5.41
N GLY A 7 -13.11 -9.48 5.77
CA GLY A 7 -13.62 -10.79 6.19
C GLY A 7 -14.46 -11.56 5.17
N ARG A 8 -14.20 -11.41 3.85
CA ARG A 8 -14.97 -12.10 2.79
C ARG A 8 -14.51 -13.54 2.51
N LEU A 9 -13.38 -13.95 3.08
CA LEU A 9 -12.86 -15.32 3.06
C LEU A 9 -12.75 -15.88 1.63
N ALA A 10 -13.23 -17.11 1.40
CA ALA A 10 -13.15 -17.82 0.13
C ALA A 10 -13.79 -17.06 -1.04
N SER A 11 -14.83 -16.25 -0.80
CA SER A 11 -15.45 -15.45 -1.86
C SER A 11 -14.49 -14.39 -2.42
N ALA A 12 -13.65 -13.80 -1.56
CA ALA A 12 -12.62 -12.86 -2.00
C ALA A 12 -11.53 -13.55 -2.82
N VAL A 13 -11.10 -14.75 -2.43
CA VAL A 13 -10.14 -15.55 -3.22
C VAL A 13 -10.69 -15.86 -4.61
N ALA A 14 -11.94 -16.33 -4.67
CA ALA A 14 -12.62 -16.63 -5.93
C ALA A 14 -12.73 -15.39 -6.83
N ASP A 15 -13.16 -14.25 -6.29
CA ASP A 15 -13.27 -13.01 -7.07
C ASP A 15 -11.92 -12.45 -7.49
N ASN A 16 -10.89 -12.52 -6.64
CA ASN A 16 -9.53 -12.11 -7.00
C ASN A 16 -9.01 -12.91 -8.19
N SER A 17 -9.20 -14.24 -8.18
CA SER A 17 -8.75 -15.12 -9.26
C SER A 17 -9.37 -14.75 -10.63
N ARG A 18 -10.62 -14.25 -10.63
CA ARG A 18 -11.28 -13.75 -11.85
C ARG A 18 -10.61 -12.50 -12.39
N CYS A 19 -10.16 -11.60 -11.51
CA CYS A 19 -9.38 -10.43 -11.91
C CYS A 19 -8.06 -10.86 -12.57
N GLU A 20 -7.35 -11.81 -11.97
CA GLU A 20 -6.05 -12.29 -12.45
C GLU A 20 -6.13 -12.94 -13.83
N GLY A 21 -7.24 -13.62 -14.15
CA GLY A 21 -7.47 -14.24 -15.46
C GLY A 21 -7.49 -13.25 -16.63
N CYS A 22 -7.95 -12.01 -16.41
CA CYS A 22 -8.02 -10.96 -17.45
C CYS A 22 -6.90 -9.92 -17.31
N HIS A 23 -6.41 -9.66 -16.10
CA HIS A 23 -5.41 -8.64 -15.79
C HIS A 23 -4.04 -9.24 -15.45
N VAL A 24 -3.56 -10.15 -16.30
CA VAL A 24 -2.36 -10.97 -16.06
C VAL A 24 -1.11 -10.17 -15.70
N ALA A 25 -0.84 -9.05 -16.39
CA ALA A 25 0.32 -8.20 -16.09
C ALA A 25 0.24 -7.58 -14.68
N ILE A 26 -0.92 -7.00 -14.34
CA ILE A 26 -1.18 -6.40 -13.03
C ILE A 26 -1.13 -7.48 -11.92
N ALA A 27 -1.70 -8.65 -12.19
CA ALA A 27 -1.67 -9.78 -11.27
C ALA A 27 -0.25 -10.23 -10.97
N LYS A 28 0.62 -10.30 -12.00
CA LYS A 28 2.03 -10.64 -11.83
C LYS A 28 2.77 -9.62 -10.95
N GLU A 29 2.52 -8.33 -11.16
CA GLU A 29 3.10 -7.26 -10.35
C GLU A 29 2.65 -7.37 -8.89
N TRP A 30 1.35 -7.53 -8.66
CA TRP A 30 0.77 -7.69 -7.33
C TRP A 30 1.31 -8.93 -6.61
N ARG A 31 1.42 -10.09 -7.29
CA ARG A 31 2.00 -11.32 -6.73
C ARG A 31 3.46 -11.17 -6.28
N GLY A 32 4.18 -10.20 -6.82
CA GLY A 32 5.55 -9.87 -6.38
C GLY A 32 5.62 -8.85 -5.24
N SER A 33 4.49 -8.25 -4.86
CA SER A 33 4.46 -7.11 -3.94
C SER A 33 4.44 -7.53 -2.46
N TYR A 34 4.73 -6.57 -1.59
CA TYR A 34 4.52 -6.73 -0.14
C TYR A 34 3.04 -6.69 0.26
N HIS A 35 2.15 -6.15 -0.56
CA HIS A 35 0.70 -6.21 -0.33
C HIS A 35 0.19 -7.64 -0.42
N GLN A 36 0.56 -8.39 -1.46
CA GLN A 36 0.19 -9.80 -1.57
C GLN A 36 0.82 -10.64 -0.44
N ARG A 37 2.07 -10.33 -0.07
CA ARG A 37 2.78 -11.05 1.00
C ARG A 37 2.42 -10.55 2.40
N ALA A 38 1.51 -9.59 2.56
CA ALA A 38 1.33 -8.87 3.82
C ALA A 38 1.12 -9.81 5.02
N ASN A 39 0.32 -10.87 4.89
CA ASN A 39 0.15 -11.84 5.97
C ASN A 39 1.25 -12.90 6.05
N ILE A 40 1.88 -13.28 4.94
CA ILE A 40 2.82 -14.41 4.90
C ILE A 40 4.29 -13.98 5.00
N ASP A 41 4.55 -12.67 5.08
CA ASP A 41 5.89 -12.14 5.24
C ASP A 41 6.53 -12.66 6.55
N PRO A 42 7.75 -13.23 6.51
CA PRO A 42 8.38 -13.78 7.70
C PRO A 42 8.61 -12.77 8.83
N ALA A 43 8.89 -11.50 8.51
CA ALA A 43 9.09 -10.48 9.54
C ALA A 43 7.76 -10.14 10.23
N PHE A 44 6.69 -10.00 9.46
CA PHE A 44 5.34 -9.86 10.03
C PHE A 44 4.95 -11.07 10.88
N GLN A 45 5.15 -12.29 10.39
CA GLN A 45 4.80 -13.50 11.12
C GLN A 45 5.58 -13.63 12.45
N ALA A 46 6.87 -13.27 12.45
CA ALA A 46 7.67 -13.25 13.67
C ALA A 46 7.15 -12.20 14.68
N ALA A 47 6.79 -11.00 14.23
CA ALA A 47 6.23 -9.97 15.09
C ALA A 47 4.83 -10.35 15.62
N PHE A 48 3.98 -10.90 14.76
CA PHE A 48 2.63 -11.34 15.11
C PHE A 48 2.63 -12.51 16.10
N ALA A 49 3.64 -13.39 16.07
CA ALA A 49 3.80 -14.43 17.06
C ALA A 49 4.09 -13.88 18.48
N ILE A 50 4.67 -12.68 18.58
CA ILE A 50 4.89 -11.97 19.84
C ILE A 50 3.63 -11.21 20.27
N GLU A 51 2.98 -10.51 19.33
CA GLU A 51 1.78 -9.73 19.56
C GLU A 51 0.65 -10.08 18.56
N PRO A 52 -0.13 -11.14 18.82
CA PRO A 52 -1.16 -11.65 17.90
C PRO A 52 -2.46 -10.84 17.96
N ALA A 53 -2.36 -9.52 17.94
CA ALA A 53 -3.52 -8.64 18.03
C ALA A 53 -4.40 -8.74 16.76
N PRO A 54 -5.72 -8.97 16.87
CA PRO A 54 -6.62 -9.04 15.70
C PRO A 54 -6.52 -7.81 14.80
N PHE A 55 -6.24 -6.66 15.39
CA PHE A 55 -5.98 -5.40 14.68
C PHE A 55 -4.95 -5.56 13.54
N CYS A 56 -3.81 -6.21 13.81
CA CYS A 56 -2.72 -6.38 12.84
C CYS A 56 -3.18 -7.20 11.63
N ARG A 57 -3.93 -8.28 11.86
CA ARG A 57 -4.49 -9.12 10.79
C ARG A 57 -5.52 -8.35 9.95
N GLY A 58 -6.19 -7.34 10.52
CA GLY A 58 -7.10 -6.47 9.77
C GLY A 58 -6.44 -5.80 8.56
N CYS A 59 -5.19 -5.37 8.68
CA CYS A 59 -4.42 -4.78 7.57
C CYS A 59 -3.65 -5.84 6.75
N HIS A 60 -3.12 -6.87 7.41
CA HIS A 60 -2.22 -7.85 6.76
C HIS A 60 -2.94 -9.00 6.05
N ALA A 61 -4.12 -9.41 6.53
CA ALA A 61 -5.02 -10.35 5.86
C ALA A 61 -6.46 -9.80 5.88
N PRO A 62 -6.74 -8.70 5.15
CA PRO A 62 -8.00 -7.99 5.24
C PRO A 62 -9.21 -8.85 4.86
N GLU A 63 -9.05 -9.85 3.99
CA GLU A 63 -10.15 -10.75 3.63
C GLU A 63 -10.38 -11.88 4.65
N ALA A 64 -9.52 -12.01 5.66
CA ALA A 64 -9.67 -12.96 6.76
C ALA A 64 -10.56 -12.43 7.89
N GLU A 65 -11.08 -13.35 8.71
CA GLU A 65 -11.59 -13.01 10.03
C GLU A 65 -10.41 -12.67 10.94
N SER A 66 -10.34 -11.43 11.43
CA SER A 66 -9.16 -10.93 12.17
C SER A 66 -8.82 -11.73 13.43
N TYR A 67 -9.80 -12.39 14.04
CA TYR A 67 -9.70 -13.11 15.31
C TYR A 67 -9.45 -14.62 15.16
N ARG A 68 -9.35 -15.15 13.94
CA ARG A 68 -9.08 -16.56 13.67
C ARG A 68 -7.90 -16.73 12.74
N GLU A 69 -7.24 -17.89 12.83
CA GLU A 69 -6.24 -18.25 11.84
C GLU A 69 -6.93 -18.40 10.46
N PRO A 70 -6.49 -17.64 9.44
CA PRO A 70 -7.07 -17.74 8.11
C PRO A 70 -6.81 -19.11 7.48
N PRO A 71 -7.75 -19.63 6.67
CA PRO A 71 -7.44 -20.68 5.71
C PRO A 71 -6.24 -20.29 4.83
N GLU A 72 -5.42 -21.26 4.41
CA GLU A 72 -4.17 -21.04 3.68
C GLU A 72 -4.35 -20.12 2.45
N GLU A 73 -5.37 -20.36 1.64
CA GLU A 73 -5.63 -19.56 0.44
C GLU A 73 -6.03 -18.11 0.76
N VAL A 74 -6.74 -17.89 1.88
CA VAL A 74 -7.10 -16.54 2.34
C VAL A 74 -5.88 -15.83 2.93
N SER A 75 -5.02 -16.58 3.63
CA SER A 75 -3.74 -16.09 4.14
C SER A 75 -2.82 -15.65 3.01
N ALA A 76 -2.67 -16.50 1.99
CA ALA A 76 -1.84 -16.25 0.80
C ALA A 76 -2.38 -15.13 -0.10
N LEU A 77 -3.65 -14.73 0.05
CA LEU A 77 -4.20 -13.58 -0.68
C LEU A 77 -3.63 -12.25 -0.17
N GLY A 78 -3.32 -12.11 1.12
CA GLY A 78 -2.89 -10.84 1.71
C GLY A 78 -3.85 -9.68 1.36
N VAL A 79 -3.30 -8.52 0.99
CA VAL A 79 -4.06 -7.39 0.46
C VAL A 79 -4.29 -7.63 -1.04
N GLY A 80 -5.42 -8.23 -1.40
CA GLY A 80 -5.77 -8.60 -2.77
C GLY A 80 -6.31 -7.46 -3.64
N CYS A 81 -6.51 -7.73 -4.93
CA CYS A 81 -7.18 -6.80 -5.86
C CYS A 81 -8.55 -6.39 -5.32
N VAL A 82 -9.32 -7.37 -4.83
CA VAL A 82 -10.68 -7.15 -4.32
C VAL A 82 -10.70 -6.35 -3.02
N THR A 83 -9.62 -6.36 -2.24
CA THR A 83 -9.50 -5.55 -1.02
C THR A 83 -9.52 -4.06 -1.36
N CYS A 84 -8.78 -3.65 -2.39
CA CYS A 84 -8.71 -2.26 -2.81
C CYS A 84 -9.85 -1.87 -3.75
N HIS A 85 -10.17 -2.73 -4.72
CA HIS A 85 -11.05 -2.37 -5.83
C HIS A 85 -12.52 -2.72 -5.60
N VAL A 86 -12.85 -3.65 -4.70
CA VAL A 86 -14.25 -4.05 -4.44
C VAL A 86 -14.66 -3.55 -3.06
N THR A 87 -14.97 -2.25 -2.98
CA THR A 87 -15.43 -1.64 -1.72
C THR A 87 -16.93 -1.84 -1.47
N GLU A 88 -17.70 -2.03 -2.54
CA GLU A 88 -19.14 -2.22 -2.60
C GLU A 88 -19.45 -3.38 -3.57
N GLN A 89 -20.44 -4.21 -3.27
CA GLN A 89 -20.77 -5.34 -4.14
C GLN A 89 -21.19 -4.85 -5.54
N GLY A 90 -20.71 -5.55 -6.58
CA GLY A 90 -21.10 -5.30 -7.97
C GLY A 90 -20.47 -4.06 -8.62
N GLN A 91 -19.59 -3.34 -7.93
CA GLN A 91 -18.88 -2.18 -8.49
C GLN A 91 -17.37 -2.28 -8.27
N ILE A 92 -16.61 -2.12 -9.35
CA ILE A 92 -15.15 -2.03 -9.29
C ILE A 92 -14.73 -0.57 -9.20
N LEU A 93 -14.13 -0.20 -8.08
CA LEU A 93 -13.58 1.13 -7.84
C LEU A 93 -12.32 1.33 -8.67
N ALA A 94 -12.24 2.43 -9.41
CA ALA A 94 -11.06 2.80 -10.18
C ALA A 94 -10.72 4.28 -10.01
N ALA A 95 -9.45 4.64 -10.17
CA ALA A 95 -9.03 6.03 -10.07
C ALA A 95 -9.68 6.85 -11.20
N ALA A 96 -10.28 7.99 -10.84
CA ALA A 96 -10.66 8.99 -11.82
C ALA A 96 -9.41 9.60 -12.46
N ARG A 97 -9.52 10.01 -13.72
CA ARG A 97 -8.49 10.79 -14.42
C ARG A 97 -9.16 12.06 -14.94
N PRO A 98 -9.28 13.11 -14.11
CA PRO A 98 -10.05 14.31 -14.45
C PRO A 98 -9.63 14.92 -15.80
N ASN A 99 -8.33 14.90 -16.08
CA ASN A 99 -7.75 15.51 -17.29
C ASN A 99 -7.55 14.51 -18.45
N HIS A 100 -7.94 13.24 -18.27
CA HIS A 100 -7.87 12.20 -19.30
C HIS A 100 -9.15 11.37 -19.30
N PRO A 101 -10.25 11.92 -19.87
CA PRO A 101 -11.48 11.17 -20.04
C PRO A 101 -11.23 9.91 -20.88
N PRO A 102 -12.05 8.85 -20.71
CA PRO A 102 -11.95 7.66 -21.54
C PRO A 102 -12.02 8.04 -23.02
N SER A 103 -11.18 7.42 -23.85
CA SER A 103 -11.33 7.55 -25.31
C SER A 103 -12.76 7.14 -25.70
N PRO A 104 -13.46 7.92 -26.55
CA PRO A 104 -14.82 7.59 -26.98
C PRO A 104 -14.91 6.24 -27.70
N ASN A 105 -13.79 5.74 -28.25
CA ASN A 105 -13.70 4.45 -28.93
C ASN A 105 -13.23 3.31 -28.02
N ARG A 106 -13.11 3.53 -26.70
CA ARG A 106 -12.72 2.47 -25.78
C ARG A 106 -13.91 1.51 -25.59
N PRO A 107 -13.75 0.20 -25.84
CA PRO A 107 -14.82 -0.75 -25.56
C PRO A 107 -15.20 -0.69 -24.08
N PRO A 108 -16.49 -0.85 -23.74
CA PRO A 108 -16.94 -0.86 -22.37
C PRO A 108 -16.22 -1.95 -21.58
N ALA A 109 -15.95 -1.68 -20.30
CA ALA A 109 -15.40 -2.70 -19.42
C ALA A 109 -16.42 -3.85 -19.29
N PRO A 110 -15.96 -5.12 -19.25
CA PRO A 110 -16.85 -6.28 -19.12
C PRO A 110 -17.51 -6.39 -17.73
N HIS A 111 -17.20 -5.47 -16.82
CA HIS A 111 -17.76 -5.36 -15.48
C HIS A 111 -17.98 -3.89 -15.12
N PRO A 112 -18.92 -3.57 -14.21
CA PRO A 112 -19.18 -2.19 -13.79
C PRO A 112 -17.96 -1.55 -13.14
N VAL A 113 -17.66 -0.31 -13.52
CA VAL A 113 -16.53 0.47 -13.00
C VAL A 113 -17.02 1.82 -12.49
N ARG A 114 -16.80 2.08 -11.20
CA ARG A 114 -17.03 3.39 -10.59
C ARG A 114 -15.71 4.15 -10.50
N ARG A 115 -15.60 5.27 -11.19
CA ARG A 115 -14.41 6.14 -11.11
C ARG A 115 -14.54 7.12 -9.94
N SER A 116 -13.52 7.22 -9.10
CA SER A 116 -13.50 8.09 -7.94
C SER A 116 -12.24 8.96 -7.90
N VAL A 117 -12.44 10.26 -7.64
CA VAL A 117 -11.34 11.21 -7.37
C VAL A 117 -10.71 10.93 -6.01
N GLU A 118 -11.51 10.57 -5.01
CA GLU A 118 -11.03 10.18 -3.68
C GLU A 118 -10.16 8.92 -3.74
N PHE A 119 -10.51 7.96 -4.60
CA PHE A 119 -9.65 6.78 -4.84
C PHE A 119 -8.39 7.10 -5.66
N ALA A 120 -8.34 8.26 -6.32
CA ALA A 120 -7.15 8.73 -6.99
C ALA A 120 -6.20 9.51 -6.06
N SER A 121 -6.61 9.80 -4.82
CA SER A 121 -5.83 10.56 -3.83
C SER A 121 -5.14 9.65 -2.79
N ALA A 122 -4.41 10.26 -1.85
CA ALA A 122 -3.81 9.56 -0.71
C ALA A 122 -4.83 8.82 0.17
N SER A 123 -6.11 9.20 0.12
CA SER A 123 -7.21 8.54 0.84
C SER A 123 -7.36 7.06 0.46
N ALA A 124 -6.90 6.65 -0.74
CA ALA A 124 -6.90 5.26 -1.17
C ALA A 124 -6.04 4.34 -0.26
N CYS A 125 -5.02 4.90 0.38
CA CYS A 125 -4.04 4.17 1.18
C CYS A 125 -4.24 4.40 2.69
N ALA A 126 -4.90 5.50 3.06
CA ALA A 126 -4.89 6.03 4.43
C ALA A 126 -5.43 5.06 5.49
N ASN A 127 -6.43 4.24 5.16
CA ASN A 127 -7.04 3.31 6.13
C ASN A 127 -6.11 2.15 6.55
N CYS A 128 -5.00 1.93 5.84
CA CYS A 128 -3.96 0.98 6.24
C CYS A 128 -2.62 1.68 6.57
N HIS A 129 -2.38 2.87 6.03
CA HIS A 129 -1.10 3.59 6.16
C HIS A 129 -1.12 4.78 7.15
N GLU A 130 -2.16 4.90 7.97
CA GLU A 130 -2.25 5.87 9.06
C GLU A 130 -3.14 5.30 10.16
N PHE A 131 -2.56 4.92 11.31
CA PHE A 131 -3.34 4.33 12.38
C PHE A 131 -2.70 4.53 13.76
N ARG A 132 -3.59 4.57 14.76
CA ARG A 132 -3.24 4.73 16.17
C ARG A 132 -2.85 3.41 16.80
N PHE A 133 -2.08 3.49 17.89
CA PHE A 133 -2.04 2.38 18.84
C PHE A 133 -3.46 2.09 19.36
N PRO A 134 -3.79 0.82 19.65
CA PRO A 134 -5.07 0.42 20.23
C PRO A 134 -5.13 0.74 21.73
N ALA A 135 -4.94 2.02 22.09
CA ALA A 135 -5.03 2.55 23.45
C ALA A 135 -5.68 3.95 23.43
N PRO A 136 -6.28 4.42 24.54
CA PRO A 136 -6.75 5.81 24.63
C PRO A 136 -5.60 6.77 24.35
N GLY A 137 -5.79 7.74 23.45
CA GLY A 137 -4.71 8.62 23.01
C GLY A 137 -5.21 9.94 22.43
N GLY A 138 -4.27 10.87 22.23
CA GLY A 138 -4.49 12.18 21.63
C GLY A 138 -4.33 12.18 20.10
N GLN A 139 -4.17 13.39 19.54
CA GLN A 139 -3.96 13.60 18.10
C GLN A 139 -2.49 13.71 17.69
N ASP A 140 -1.59 13.83 18.68
CA ASP A 140 -0.16 13.96 18.45
C ASP A 140 0.42 12.68 17.82
N ASP A 141 1.51 12.86 17.06
CA ASP A 141 2.19 11.77 16.32
C ASP A 141 2.62 10.62 17.27
N ALA A 142 2.90 10.91 18.54
CA ALA A 142 3.27 9.90 19.55
C ALA A 142 2.16 8.86 19.85
N PHE A 143 0.91 9.13 19.51
CA PHE A 143 -0.21 8.18 19.69
C PHE A 143 -0.45 7.31 18.44
N PHE A 144 0.36 7.48 17.40
CA PHE A 144 0.24 6.75 16.15
C PHE A 144 1.33 5.69 16.05
N MET A 145 0.91 4.47 15.69
CA MET A 145 1.85 3.42 15.31
C MET A 145 2.38 3.66 13.90
N GLN A 146 1.60 4.36 13.07
CA GLN A 146 2.02 4.77 11.73
C GLN A 146 1.45 6.14 11.34
N THR A 147 2.34 7.02 10.87
CA THR A 147 2.09 8.44 10.56
C THR A 147 2.35 8.81 9.09
N THR A 148 2.33 7.84 8.18
CA THR A 148 2.75 8.08 6.79
C THR A 148 1.88 9.12 6.06
N VAL A 149 0.57 9.16 6.31
CA VAL A 149 -0.32 10.10 5.61
C VAL A 149 -0.12 11.53 6.12
N ARG A 150 0.05 11.72 7.43
CA ARG A 150 0.37 13.05 7.98
C ARG A 150 1.77 13.53 7.60
N GLU A 151 2.74 12.62 7.52
CA GLU A 151 4.07 12.98 7.03
C GLU A 151 3.99 13.44 5.57
N HIS A 152 3.20 12.73 4.77
CA HIS A 152 2.98 13.09 3.38
C HIS A 152 2.30 14.45 3.22
N SER A 153 1.26 14.74 4.01
CA SER A 153 0.58 16.04 3.94
C SER A 153 1.45 17.23 4.36
N ARG A 154 2.53 16.97 5.13
CA ARG A 154 3.54 17.96 5.52
C ARG A 154 4.75 17.99 4.59
N SER A 155 4.80 17.10 3.59
CA SER A 155 5.94 16.97 2.68
C SER A 155 5.87 17.95 1.50
N PRO A 156 7.00 18.22 0.81
CA PRO A 156 7.00 19.00 -0.43
C PRO A 156 6.13 18.42 -1.56
N ASN A 157 5.75 17.14 -1.46
CA ASN A 157 4.95 16.42 -2.46
C ASN A 157 3.52 16.12 -2.01
N ALA A 158 2.99 16.87 -1.03
CA ALA A 158 1.64 16.68 -0.47
C ALA A 158 0.50 16.77 -1.52
N ASP A 159 0.75 17.35 -2.69
CA ASP A 159 -0.19 17.46 -3.80
C ASP A 159 -0.17 16.23 -4.74
N LYS A 160 0.89 15.41 -4.70
CA LYS A 160 1.01 14.18 -5.48
C LYS A 160 0.35 13.01 -4.74
N PRO A 161 -0.56 12.24 -5.34
CA PRO A 161 -1.11 11.05 -4.67
C PRO A 161 -0.03 10.00 -4.45
N CYS A 162 -0.16 9.15 -3.42
CA CYS A 162 0.78 8.06 -3.14
C CYS A 162 1.06 7.17 -4.37
N ALA A 163 0.01 6.91 -5.16
CA ALA A 163 0.09 6.14 -6.40
C ALA A 163 0.96 6.81 -7.50
N HIS A 164 1.32 8.09 -7.38
CA HIS A 164 2.26 8.75 -8.29
C HIS A 164 3.65 8.10 -8.20
N CYS A 165 4.18 7.95 -6.98
CA CYS A 165 5.51 7.38 -6.74
C CYS A 165 5.49 5.87 -6.55
N HIS A 166 4.52 5.33 -5.80
CA HIS A 166 4.48 3.90 -5.46
C HIS A 166 3.81 3.03 -6.54
N MET A 167 3.01 3.62 -7.42
CA MET A 167 2.36 2.92 -8.54
C MET A 167 2.64 3.63 -9.87
N PRO A 168 3.93 3.78 -10.24
CA PRO A 168 4.32 4.53 -11.42
C PRO A 168 3.74 3.90 -12.68
N VAL A 169 3.54 4.70 -13.71
CA VAL A 169 3.03 4.20 -14.99
C VAL A 169 4.14 3.43 -15.71
N ARG A 170 3.93 2.13 -15.92
CA ARG A 170 4.83 1.21 -16.63
C ARG A 170 3.99 0.38 -17.61
N GLY A 171 4.48 0.17 -18.83
CA GLY A 171 3.75 -0.62 -19.83
C GLY A 171 2.30 -0.17 -20.05
N GLY A 172 2.04 1.15 -20.01
CA GLY A 172 0.71 1.74 -20.26
C GLY A 172 -0.30 1.67 -19.11
N HIS A 173 0.06 1.13 -17.94
CA HIS A 173 -0.81 1.08 -16.76
C HIS A 173 -0.04 1.44 -15.47
N ARG A 174 -0.76 1.64 -14.36
CA ARG A 174 -0.11 1.84 -13.07
C ARG A 174 0.41 0.51 -12.54
N SER A 175 1.69 0.46 -12.20
CA SER A 175 2.33 -0.71 -11.59
C SER A 175 1.65 -1.06 -10.27
N HIS A 176 1.33 -2.34 -10.07
CA HIS A 176 0.86 -2.89 -8.79
C HIS A 176 1.97 -3.66 -8.06
N ALA A 177 3.24 -3.38 -8.39
CA ALA A 177 4.38 -3.89 -7.62
C ALA A 177 4.56 -3.13 -6.30
N PHE A 178 3.99 -1.92 -6.20
CA PHE A 178 4.08 -1.01 -5.04
C PHE A 178 5.52 -0.73 -4.65
N ASP A 179 6.20 0.11 -5.45
CA ASP A 179 7.62 0.38 -5.26
C ASP A 179 7.92 0.85 -3.83
N GLU A 180 8.93 0.27 -3.20
CA GLU A 180 9.29 0.53 -1.80
C GLU A 180 10.78 0.27 -1.54
N VAL A 181 11.21 0.47 -0.29
CA VAL A 181 12.63 0.49 0.11
C VAL A 181 13.37 -0.84 -0.04
N ARG A 182 12.70 -1.98 -0.09
CA ARG A 182 13.32 -3.29 -0.36
C ARG A 182 13.49 -3.59 -1.85
N ASN A 183 12.97 -2.72 -2.73
CA ASN A 183 13.40 -2.68 -4.13
C ASN A 183 14.69 -1.86 -4.23
N GLU A 184 15.82 -2.53 -4.42
CA GLU A 184 17.15 -1.89 -4.48
C GLU A 184 17.24 -0.79 -5.54
N THR A 185 16.65 -1.01 -6.73
CA THR A 185 16.67 -0.01 -7.80
C THR A 185 15.90 1.24 -7.39
N TRP A 186 14.75 1.05 -6.74
CA TRP A 186 13.97 2.17 -6.22
C TRP A 186 14.68 2.89 -5.08
N LEU A 187 15.27 2.16 -4.12
CA LEU A 187 16.00 2.74 -3.00
C LEU A 187 17.17 3.60 -3.47
N ARG A 188 17.99 3.10 -4.41
CA ARG A 188 19.12 3.87 -4.99
C ARG A 188 18.67 5.15 -5.69
N ALA A 189 17.48 5.14 -6.29
CA ALA A 189 16.93 6.33 -6.97
C ALA A 189 16.31 7.35 -6.01
N ASN A 190 16.00 6.96 -4.77
CA ASN A 190 15.23 7.80 -3.82
C ASN A 190 15.97 8.11 -2.51
N LEU A 191 17.14 7.49 -2.27
CA LEU A 191 18.03 7.81 -1.17
C LEU A 191 19.47 7.92 -1.67
N HIS A 192 20.00 9.14 -1.67
CA HIS A 192 21.40 9.40 -1.98
C HIS A 192 22.20 9.46 -0.70
N VAL A 193 23.33 8.74 -0.66
CA VAL A 193 24.24 8.73 0.48
C VAL A 193 25.59 9.22 0.00
N THR A 194 26.11 10.25 0.65
CA THR A 194 27.49 10.71 0.47
C THR A 194 28.23 10.56 1.78
N ALA A 195 29.54 10.31 1.69
CA ALA A 195 30.40 10.20 2.86
C ALA A 195 31.68 10.99 2.60
N GLU A 196 32.06 11.84 3.54
CA GLU A 196 33.30 12.61 3.49
C GLU A 196 34.03 12.50 4.84
N ARG A 197 35.36 12.47 4.79
CA ARG A 197 36.19 12.69 5.97
C ARG A 197 36.46 14.18 6.09
N THR A 198 35.98 14.79 7.16
CA THR A 198 36.13 16.21 7.43
C THR A 198 37.56 16.55 7.90
N ALA A 199 37.88 17.84 7.97
CA ALA A 199 39.22 18.32 8.30
C ALA A 199 39.71 17.93 9.71
N ASP A 200 38.78 17.69 10.64
CA ASP A 200 38.99 17.27 12.02
C ASP A 200 39.00 15.73 12.20
N ASP A 201 39.16 14.97 11.11
CA ASP A 201 39.14 13.49 11.13
C ASP A 201 37.78 12.87 11.52
N THR A 202 36.68 13.60 11.31
CA THR A 202 35.33 13.07 11.52
C THR A 202 34.79 12.47 10.21
N LEU A 203 34.16 11.29 10.26
CA LEU A 203 33.38 10.77 9.14
C LEU A 203 31.99 11.42 9.14
N ARG A 204 31.69 12.25 8.14
CA ARG A 204 30.34 12.78 7.90
C ARG A 204 29.66 11.95 6.83
N VAL A 205 28.50 11.38 7.17
CA VAL A 205 27.61 10.71 6.22
C VAL A 205 26.37 11.58 6.04
N THR A 206 26.06 11.95 4.81
CA THR A 206 24.89 12.76 4.46
C THR A 206 23.92 11.91 3.65
N LEU A 207 22.70 11.77 4.16
CA LEU A 207 21.58 11.12 3.49
C LEU A 207 20.66 12.19 2.92
N THR A 208 20.26 12.05 1.67
CA THR A 208 19.38 13.00 0.98
C THR A 208 18.29 12.25 0.23
N GLN A 209 17.05 12.67 0.44
CA GLN A 209 15.91 12.26 -0.39
C GLN A 209 15.63 13.35 -1.43
N PRO A 210 15.79 13.07 -2.73
CA PRO A 210 15.60 14.09 -3.77
C PRO A 210 14.15 14.56 -3.93
N ASP A 211 13.18 13.65 -3.81
CA ASP A 211 11.75 13.93 -3.98
C ASP A 211 10.94 13.36 -2.79
N PRO A 212 11.10 13.93 -1.57
CA PRO A 212 10.53 13.34 -0.36
C PRO A 212 9.00 13.46 -0.35
N GLY A 213 8.32 12.32 -0.22
CA GLY A 213 6.87 12.24 -0.11
C GLY A 213 6.35 11.97 1.30
N HIS A 214 7.23 11.73 2.27
CA HIS A 214 6.95 11.45 3.68
C HIS A 214 8.32 11.35 4.40
N ALA A 215 8.35 11.07 5.71
CA ALA A 215 9.62 10.90 6.41
C ALA A 215 10.39 9.67 5.87
N PHE A 216 11.70 9.63 6.10
CA PHE A 216 12.51 8.45 5.81
C PHE A 216 13.29 7.98 7.04
N PRO A 217 13.10 6.70 7.43
CA PRO A 217 12.09 5.78 6.91
C PRO A 217 10.68 6.08 7.51
N THR A 218 9.58 5.87 6.77
CA THR A 218 8.18 6.03 7.24
C THR A 218 7.51 4.68 7.48
N GLY A 219 6.53 4.59 8.40
CA GLY A 219 5.61 3.45 8.58
C GLY A 219 5.74 2.84 9.99
N ASP A 220 5.77 1.50 10.10
CA ASP A 220 6.24 0.71 11.27
C ASP A 220 7.37 1.37 12.11
N LEU A 221 7.37 1.12 13.41
CA LEU A 221 8.20 1.79 14.41
C LEU A 221 9.62 1.25 14.55
N PHE A 222 9.89 0.02 14.11
CA PHE A 222 11.14 -0.72 14.39
C PHE A 222 12.08 -0.77 13.17
N ARG A 223 12.18 0.36 12.49
CA ARG A 223 12.81 0.55 11.17
C ARG A 223 14.28 0.16 11.10
#